data_AF-A0A916NVU1-F1
#
_entry.id   AF-A0A916NVU1-F1
#
_cell.length_a   1.000
_cell.length_b   1.000
_cell.length_c   1.000
_cell.angle_alpha   90.00
_cell.angle_beta   90.00
_cell.angle_gamma   90.00
#
_symmetry.space_group_name_H-M   'P 1'
#
loop_
_entity.id
_entity.type
_entity.pdbx_description
1 polymer ?
#
loop_
_entity_poly.entity_id
_entity_poly.type
_entity_poly.pdbx_seq_one_letter_code
_entity_poly.pdbx_strand_id
1 'polypeptide(L)'
;MSEHEHEPSRPAAEDPQADQSADPQPDPQWIPVPPPNPYTAQGGASTGRGLAITAMALGLVALLTVAVSAVYFSVFAVLGAAFGVAAIALGIVALVRGQRLRGASITGLGAGAIAVLIAVGVGALAVGALLQPDLGGSGTGTAQGPDADDAPADTPDDAGGSAIEWPANMATGGIIFGADGAIAPSDALEPGTAPQQAEVQRDGVQNDVLIYVDYRCPHCASFEEANGDLLEDALEDGTTTIEVVPLVFLDRASEGSYYSSRAASAMACLADARVAGAWEFHSELLDPSVQPQSGAGPTNEQLIELAEDATDAPLDPTVADCITSERFVPFVQALNDWVFANPVPNAIDAELRVSGTPMAVVNGVPYAGEPSDGAAFRAFFEAQTR
;
A
#
# COMPACT_ATOMS: atom_id res chain seq x y z
N MET A 1 85.22 -21.26 5.28
CA MET A 1 85.56 -22.22 4.20
C MET A 1 85.36 -23.60 4.83
N SER A 2 84.12 -24.09 4.77
CA SER A 2 83.67 -25.17 3.86
C SER A 2 84.18 -26.51 4.44
N GLU A 3 83.38 -27.51 4.76
CA GLU A 3 82.43 -28.22 3.89
C GLU A 3 81.60 -29.24 4.70
N HIS A 4 80.38 -29.48 4.19
CA HIS A 4 79.66 -30.76 4.11
C HIS A 4 79.05 -31.38 5.37
N GLU A 5 77.75 -31.11 5.54
CA GLU A 5 76.79 -32.01 6.18
C GLU A 5 76.38 -33.11 5.18
N HIS A 6 76.51 -34.36 5.60
CA HIS A 6 76.08 -35.56 4.87
C HIS A 6 75.05 -36.28 5.74
N GLU A 7 73.81 -36.30 5.28
CA GLU A 7 72.66 -36.93 5.93
C GLU A 7 72.68 -38.45 5.68
N PRO A 8 72.51 -39.30 6.72
CA PRO A 8 72.25 -40.72 6.52
C PRO A 8 70.79 -41.08 6.79
N SER A 9 70.21 -41.71 5.77
CA SER A 9 68.94 -42.45 5.68
C SER A 9 68.54 -43.22 6.93
N ARG A 10 67.28 -43.04 7.37
CA ARG A 10 66.61 -43.92 8.35
C ARG A 10 65.74 -44.97 7.63
N PRO A 11 65.80 -46.25 8.05
CA PRO A 11 64.97 -47.31 7.48
C PRO A 11 63.58 -47.38 8.13
N ALA A 12 62.65 -47.96 7.37
CA ALA A 12 61.27 -48.24 7.72
C ALA A 12 61.14 -49.18 8.93
N ALA A 13 60.10 -48.96 9.73
CA ALA A 13 59.64 -49.88 10.76
C ALA A 13 58.14 -50.16 10.55
N GLU A 14 57.84 -51.45 10.46
CA GLU A 14 56.51 -52.03 10.34
C GLU A 14 55.66 -51.90 11.62
N ASP A 15 54.35 -51.90 11.36
CA ASP A 15 53.19 -51.80 12.23
C ASP A 15 53.09 -52.95 13.26
N PRO A 16 52.39 -52.76 14.39
CA PRO A 16 51.23 -53.63 14.58
C PRO A 16 50.01 -52.93 15.22
N GLN A 17 48.89 -53.10 14.51
CA GLN A 17 47.50 -53.07 14.93
C GLN A 17 47.27 -53.23 16.45
N ALA A 18 46.68 -52.19 17.05
CA ALA A 18 46.01 -52.25 18.33
C ALA A 18 44.50 -52.05 18.13
N ASP A 19 43.76 -53.10 18.42
CA ASP A 19 42.32 -53.15 18.67
C ASP A 19 41.97 -52.24 19.87
N GLN A 20 41.16 -51.20 19.64
CA GLN A 20 40.36 -50.57 20.69
C GLN A 20 38.96 -50.22 20.15
N SER A 21 38.00 -50.84 20.81
CA SER A 21 36.57 -50.70 20.71
C SER A 21 36.08 -49.56 21.62
N ALA A 22 35.39 -48.55 21.07
CA ALA A 22 34.50 -47.56 21.70
C ALA A 22 34.15 -46.51 20.63
N ASP A 23 32.94 -46.03 20.35
CA ASP A 23 31.57 -46.16 20.86
C ASP A 23 30.63 -45.91 19.65
N PRO A 24 29.38 -46.42 19.60
CA PRO A 24 28.42 -46.00 18.58
C PRO A 24 28.09 -44.52 18.78
N GLN A 25 28.31 -43.69 17.76
CA GLN A 25 27.78 -42.33 17.70
C GLN A 25 26.26 -42.36 17.97
N PRO A 26 25.72 -41.50 18.85
CA PRO A 26 24.28 -41.41 19.01
C PRO A 26 23.65 -40.88 17.71
N ASP A 27 22.63 -41.59 17.22
CA ASP A 27 21.78 -41.14 16.11
C ASP A 27 21.33 -39.69 16.33
N PRO A 28 21.30 -38.84 15.28
CA PRO A 28 20.77 -37.50 15.40
C PRO A 28 19.31 -37.60 15.87
N GLN A 29 19.04 -37.03 17.06
CA GLN A 29 17.71 -36.99 17.64
C GLN A 29 16.77 -36.28 16.66
N TRP A 30 15.90 -37.08 16.05
CA TRP A 30 14.80 -36.63 15.22
C TRP A 30 13.90 -35.72 16.06
N ILE A 31 13.94 -34.41 15.77
CA ILE A 31 12.98 -33.46 16.31
C ILE A 31 11.61 -33.80 15.69
N PRO A 32 10.59 -34.16 16.50
CA PRO A 32 9.26 -34.38 15.97
C PRO A 32 8.74 -33.09 15.33
N VAL A 33 8.39 -33.19 14.04
CA VAL A 33 7.67 -32.13 13.33
C VAL A 33 6.42 -31.78 14.13
N PRO A 34 6.15 -30.50 14.45
CA PRO A 34 4.94 -30.12 15.14
C PRO A 34 3.72 -30.62 14.35
N PRO A 35 2.64 -31.07 15.03
CA PRO A 35 1.47 -31.58 14.35
C PRO A 35 0.88 -30.49 13.44
N PRO A 36 0.36 -30.87 12.26
CA PRO A 36 -0.23 -29.91 11.33
C PRO A 36 -1.34 -29.10 12.01
N ASN A 37 -1.31 -27.79 11.80
CA ASN A 37 -2.25 -26.83 12.36
C ASN A 37 -3.72 -27.27 12.11
N PRO A 38 -4.59 -27.28 13.15
CA PRO A 38 -5.97 -27.77 13.06
C PRO A 38 -6.91 -26.90 12.22
N TYR A 39 -6.39 -25.88 11.53
CA TYR A 39 -7.17 -25.02 10.63
C TYR A 39 -7.11 -25.44 9.15
N THR A 40 -6.40 -26.52 8.82
CA THR A 40 -6.47 -27.13 7.47
C THR A 40 -7.62 -28.14 7.36
N ALA A 41 -8.81 -27.75 7.81
CA ALA A 41 -10.03 -28.49 7.52
C ALA A 41 -10.54 -28.08 6.13
N GLN A 42 -10.40 -29.01 5.19
CA GLN A 42 -10.97 -29.01 3.85
C GLN A 42 -12.38 -28.39 3.81
N GLY A 43 -12.51 -27.27 3.10
CA GLY A 43 -13.79 -26.70 2.72
C GLY A 43 -14.53 -27.64 1.76
N GLY A 44 -15.37 -28.52 2.32
CA GLY A 44 -16.35 -29.28 1.55
C GLY A 44 -17.26 -28.33 0.79
N ALA A 45 -17.23 -28.42 -0.54
CA ALA A 45 -18.05 -27.62 -1.44
C ALA A 45 -19.55 -27.83 -1.13
N SER A 46 -20.15 -26.86 -0.44
CA SER A 46 -21.62 -26.81 -0.28
C SER A 46 -22.25 -26.41 -1.61
N THR A 47 -22.81 -27.38 -2.32
CA THR A 47 -23.40 -27.24 -3.67
C THR A 47 -24.68 -26.37 -3.72
N GLY A 48 -25.01 -25.64 -2.66
CA GLY A 48 -26.21 -24.80 -2.56
C GLY A 48 -25.96 -23.28 -2.50
N ARG A 49 -24.73 -22.83 -2.23
CA ARG A 49 -24.38 -21.39 -2.15
C ARG A 49 -23.87 -20.81 -3.47
N GLY A 50 -23.40 -21.66 -4.38
CA GLY A 50 -22.90 -21.23 -5.68
C GLY A 50 -23.93 -20.41 -6.45
N LEU A 51 -25.16 -20.93 -6.59
CA LEU A 51 -26.23 -20.28 -7.36
C LEU A 51 -26.65 -18.91 -6.82
N ALA A 52 -26.62 -18.69 -5.50
CA ALA A 52 -26.96 -17.40 -4.91
C ALA A 52 -25.88 -16.35 -5.18
N ILE A 53 -24.60 -16.75 -5.08
CA ILE A 53 -23.46 -15.89 -5.42
C ILE A 53 -23.47 -15.59 -6.93
N THR A 54 -23.76 -16.58 -7.79
CA THR A 54 -23.86 -16.35 -9.23
C THR A 54 -25.03 -15.41 -9.57
N ALA A 55 -26.17 -15.54 -8.90
CA ALA A 55 -27.32 -14.65 -9.10
C ALA A 55 -27.02 -13.20 -8.66
N MET A 56 -26.31 -13.02 -7.54
CA MET A 56 -25.92 -11.70 -7.05
C MET A 56 -24.89 -11.03 -7.98
N ALA A 57 -23.89 -11.80 -8.44
CA ALA A 57 -22.89 -11.34 -9.40
C ALA A 57 -23.53 -10.95 -10.75
N LEU A 58 -24.46 -11.77 -11.26
CA LEU A 58 -25.20 -11.45 -12.48
C LEU A 58 -26.11 -10.22 -12.32
N GLY A 59 -26.70 -10.02 -11.14
CA GLY A 59 -27.49 -8.82 -10.83
C GLY A 59 -26.66 -7.55 -10.81
N LEU A 60 -25.46 -7.59 -10.21
CA LEU A 60 -24.52 -6.47 -10.20
C LEU A 60 -24.02 -6.14 -11.61
N VAL A 61 -23.67 -7.17 -12.40
CA VAL A 61 -23.24 -7.01 -13.80
C VAL A 61 -24.36 -6.39 -14.64
N ALA A 62 -25.61 -6.83 -14.48
CA ALA A 62 -26.74 -6.23 -15.20
C ALA A 62 -26.94 -4.75 -14.83
N LEU A 63 -26.80 -4.40 -13.55
CA LEU A 63 -26.95 -3.02 -13.05
C LEU A 63 -25.83 -2.11 -13.57
N LEU A 64 -24.59 -2.60 -13.57
CA LEU A 64 -23.45 -1.91 -14.18
C LEU A 64 -23.62 -1.75 -15.69
N THR A 65 -24.12 -2.77 -16.38
CA THR A 65 -24.38 -2.70 -17.83
C THR A 65 -25.45 -1.65 -18.16
N VAL A 66 -26.50 -1.54 -17.35
CA VAL A 66 -27.53 -0.49 -17.49
C VAL A 66 -26.94 0.91 -17.23
N ALA A 67 -26.13 1.06 -16.18
CA ALA A 67 -25.48 2.33 -15.86
C ALA A 67 -24.53 2.80 -16.98
N VAL A 68 -23.76 1.87 -17.57
CA VAL A 68 -22.85 2.14 -18.69
C VAL A 68 -23.63 2.40 -19.99
N SER A 69 -24.77 1.72 -20.20
CA SER A 69 -25.63 1.94 -21.37
C SER A 69 -26.32 3.31 -21.40
N ALA A 70 -26.45 3.99 -20.26
CA ALA A 70 -26.92 5.37 -20.22
C ALA A 70 -25.92 6.35 -20.87
N VAL A 71 -24.67 5.92 -21.04
CA VAL A 71 -23.57 6.71 -21.64
C VAL A 71 -23.27 6.26 -23.08
N TYR A 72 -23.64 5.02 -23.48
CA TYR A 72 -23.37 4.47 -24.81
C TYR A 72 -24.64 4.00 -25.55
N PHE A 73 -24.87 4.60 -26.73
CA PHE A 73 -25.87 4.36 -27.78
C PHE A 73 -26.84 3.14 -27.68
N SER A 74 -28.10 3.43 -28.02
CA SER A 74 -29.36 2.66 -28.17
C SER A 74 -29.44 1.13 -28.26
N VAL A 75 -28.37 0.38 -28.53
CA VAL A 75 -28.42 -1.10 -28.68
C VAL A 75 -28.51 -1.80 -27.32
N PHE A 76 -27.85 -1.26 -26.29
CA PHE A 76 -27.82 -1.87 -24.96
C PHE A 76 -29.12 -1.68 -24.16
N ALA A 77 -29.89 -0.64 -24.46
CA ALA A 77 -31.22 -0.42 -23.85
C ALA A 77 -32.22 -1.53 -24.22
N VAL A 78 -32.17 -2.01 -25.46
CA VAL A 78 -33.04 -3.11 -25.94
C VAL A 78 -32.67 -4.44 -25.28
N LEU A 79 -31.36 -4.71 -25.13
CA LEU A 79 -30.88 -5.90 -24.44
C LEU A 79 -31.24 -5.86 -22.94
N GLY A 80 -31.07 -4.72 -22.27
CA GLY A 80 -31.47 -4.53 -20.88
C GLY A 80 -32.97 -4.78 -20.65
N ALA A 81 -33.83 -4.28 -21.55
CA ALA A 81 -35.26 -4.54 -21.50
C ALA A 81 -35.60 -6.04 -21.66
N ALA A 82 -34.93 -6.74 -22.58
CA ALA A 82 -35.12 -8.18 -22.79
C ALA A 82 -34.72 -9.00 -21.55
N PHE A 83 -33.60 -8.66 -20.91
CA PHE A 83 -33.16 -9.31 -19.67
C PHE A 83 -34.09 -9.00 -18.49
N GLY A 84 -34.63 -7.78 -18.39
CA GLY A 84 -35.61 -7.40 -17.38
C GLY A 84 -36.89 -8.24 -17.47
N VAL A 85 -37.42 -8.45 -18.68
CA VAL A 85 -38.61 -9.30 -18.91
C VAL A 85 -38.31 -10.76 -18.54
N ALA A 86 -37.13 -11.27 -18.90
CA ALA A 86 -36.72 -12.63 -18.55
C ALA A 86 -36.63 -12.83 -17.02
N ALA A 87 -36.10 -11.86 -16.29
CA ALA A 87 -36.01 -11.91 -14.82
C ALA A 87 -37.40 -11.93 -14.15
N ILE A 88 -38.35 -11.13 -14.64
CA ILE A 88 -39.74 -11.12 -14.15
C ILE A 88 -40.41 -12.47 -14.41
N ALA A 89 -40.25 -13.04 -15.61
CA ALA A 89 -40.81 -14.34 -15.96
C ALA A 89 -40.26 -15.46 -15.05
N LEU A 90 -38.95 -15.46 -14.79
CA LEU A 90 -38.32 -16.42 -13.87
C LEU A 90 -38.79 -16.24 -12.42
N GLY A 91 -38.96 -15.00 -11.96
CA GLY A 91 -39.53 -14.69 -10.64
C GLY A 91 -40.96 -15.21 -10.48
N ILE A 92 -41.81 -15.04 -11.50
CA ILE A 92 -43.19 -15.56 -11.51
C ILE A 92 -43.19 -17.10 -11.49
N VAL A 93 -42.32 -17.75 -12.29
CA VAL A 93 -42.19 -19.22 -12.31
C VAL A 93 -41.74 -19.77 -10.95
N ALA A 94 -40.80 -19.10 -10.28
CA ALA A 94 -40.35 -19.47 -8.93
C ALA A 94 -41.48 -19.36 -7.88
N LEU A 95 -42.33 -18.34 -8.01
CA LEU A 95 -43.50 -18.13 -7.13
C LEU A 95 -44.57 -19.21 -7.34
N VAL A 96 -44.86 -19.57 -8.58
CA VAL A 96 -45.88 -20.58 -8.93
C VAL A 96 -45.43 -22.01 -8.59
N ARG A 97 -44.12 -22.28 -8.59
CA ARG A 97 -43.57 -23.61 -8.25
C ARG A 97 -43.46 -23.89 -6.74
N GLY A 98 -44.01 -23.02 -5.87
CA GLY A 98 -44.20 -23.33 -4.45
C GLY A 98 -42.93 -23.57 -3.65
N GLN A 99 -41.77 -23.06 -4.10
CA GLN A 99 -40.55 -23.12 -3.31
C GLN A 99 -40.70 -22.21 -2.09
N ARG A 100 -40.65 -22.79 -0.88
CA ARG A 100 -40.90 -22.11 0.39
C ARG A 100 -40.06 -20.84 0.49
N LEU A 101 -40.75 -19.70 0.47
CA LEU A 101 -40.20 -18.36 0.38
C LEU A 101 -39.43 -18.02 1.66
N ARG A 102 -38.10 -17.89 1.55
CA ARG A 102 -37.25 -17.23 2.56
C ARG A 102 -36.76 -15.92 1.96
N GLY A 103 -37.12 -14.79 2.59
CA GLY A 103 -36.53 -13.43 2.55
C GLY A 103 -36.05 -12.80 1.23
N ALA A 104 -35.26 -13.51 0.42
CA ALA A 104 -34.53 -13.02 -0.74
C ALA A 104 -35.40 -12.81 -2.01
N SER A 105 -36.59 -13.42 -2.09
CA SER A 105 -37.48 -13.25 -3.25
C SER A 105 -38.26 -11.93 -3.24
N ILE A 106 -38.40 -11.27 -2.08
CA ILE A 106 -39.05 -9.96 -1.96
C ILE A 106 -38.11 -8.86 -2.48
N THR A 107 -36.81 -8.98 -2.22
CA THR A 107 -35.78 -8.04 -2.69
C THR A 107 -35.60 -8.08 -4.21
N GLY A 108 -35.66 -9.27 -4.83
CA GLY A 108 -35.54 -9.40 -6.29
C GLY A 108 -36.70 -8.77 -7.06
N LEU A 109 -37.93 -8.87 -6.52
CA LEU A 109 -39.12 -8.28 -7.12
C LEU A 109 -39.13 -6.75 -6.96
N GLY A 110 -38.65 -6.25 -5.81
CA GLY A 110 -38.44 -4.83 -5.55
C GLY A 110 -37.40 -4.20 -6.48
N ALA A 111 -36.23 -4.83 -6.62
CA ALA A 111 -35.18 -4.35 -7.52
C ALA A 111 -35.62 -4.36 -9.00
N GLY A 112 -36.36 -5.39 -9.42
CA GLY A 112 -36.92 -5.47 -10.78
C GLY A 112 -37.93 -4.36 -11.07
N ALA A 113 -38.83 -4.05 -10.12
CA ALA A 113 -39.80 -2.97 -10.27
C ALA A 113 -39.13 -1.58 -10.33
N ILE A 114 -38.10 -1.36 -9.50
CA ILE A 114 -37.33 -0.11 -9.50
C ILE A 114 -36.59 0.08 -10.82
N ALA A 115 -35.96 -0.98 -11.37
CA ALA A 115 -35.28 -0.92 -12.66
C ALA A 115 -36.22 -0.56 -13.82
N VAL A 116 -37.45 -1.09 -13.81
CA VAL A 116 -38.48 -0.74 -14.82
C VAL A 116 -38.91 0.72 -14.71
N LEU A 117 -39.10 1.24 -13.49
CA LEU A 117 -39.46 2.64 -13.28
C LEU A 117 -38.36 3.61 -13.74
N ILE A 118 -37.10 3.29 -13.46
CA ILE A 118 -35.95 4.08 -13.92
C ILE A 118 -35.87 4.05 -15.46
N ALA A 119 -36.06 2.90 -16.08
CA ALA A 119 -36.06 2.77 -17.55
C ALA A 119 -37.17 3.59 -18.21
N VAL A 120 -38.37 3.63 -17.63
CA VAL A 120 -39.49 4.45 -18.13
C VAL A 120 -39.20 5.95 -17.95
N GLY A 121 -38.60 6.35 -16.83
CA GLY A 121 -38.23 7.74 -16.57
C GLY A 121 -37.17 8.27 -17.54
N VAL A 122 -36.11 7.49 -17.78
CA VAL A 122 -35.05 7.84 -18.74
C VAL A 122 -35.60 7.86 -20.18
N GLY A 123 -36.49 6.93 -20.53
CA GLY A 123 -37.17 6.92 -21.83
C GLY A 123 -38.05 8.15 -22.07
N ALA A 124 -38.76 8.65 -21.05
CA ALA A 124 -39.61 9.84 -21.16
C ALA A 124 -38.78 11.13 -21.35
N LEU A 125 -37.60 11.23 -20.72
CA LEU A 125 -36.67 12.35 -20.88
C LEU A 125 -36.04 12.40 -22.29
N ALA A 126 -35.71 11.24 -22.86
CA ALA A 126 -35.15 11.16 -24.21
C ALA A 126 -36.17 11.57 -25.30
N VAL A 127 -37.46 11.29 -25.10
CA VAL A 127 -38.53 11.72 -26.04
C VAL A 127 -38.81 13.23 -25.93
N GLY A 128 -38.62 13.83 -24.75
CA GLY A 128 -38.78 15.28 -24.55
C GLY A 128 -37.73 16.12 -25.28
N ALA A 129 -36.49 15.62 -25.38
CA ALA A 129 -35.40 16.30 -26.09
C ALA A 129 -35.58 16.34 -27.62
N LEU A 130 -36.36 15.40 -28.18
CA LEU A 130 -36.67 15.33 -29.62
C LEU A 130 -37.78 16.28 -30.07
N LEU A 131 -38.47 16.96 -29.15
CA LEU A 131 -39.65 17.80 -29.44
C LEU A 131 -39.42 19.30 -29.24
N GLN A 132 -38.18 19.76 -28.98
CA GLN A 132 -37.89 21.20 -28.91
C GLN A 132 -37.60 21.77 -30.32
N PRO A 133 -38.34 22.80 -30.78
CA PRO A 133 -38.03 23.50 -32.01
C PRO A 133 -36.84 24.47 -31.81
N ASP A 134 -35.81 24.31 -32.64
CA ASP A 134 -34.66 25.21 -32.77
C ASP A 134 -35.09 26.67 -33.01
N LEU A 135 -34.63 27.57 -32.15
CA LEU A 135 -34.59 29.01 -32.41
C LEU A 135 -33.14 29.48 -32.33
N GLY A 136 -32.55 29.75 -33.49
CA GLY A 136 -31.17 30.16 -33.65
C GLY A 136 -30.87 31.61 -33.23
N GLY A 137 -29.58 31.97 -33.27
CA GLY A 137 -29.14 33.34 -33.05
C GLY A 137 -27.62 33.54 -33.06
N SER A 138 -27.10 33.85 -34.23
CA SER A 138 -25.76 34.28 -34.67
C SER A 138 -25.03 35.32 -33.82
N GLY A 139 -23.68 35.33 -33.89
CA GLY A 139 -22.84 36.46 -33.44
C GLY A 139 -21.36 36.33 -33.83
N THR A 140 -21.02 36.74 -35.05
CA THR A 140 -19.67 36.89 -35.62
C THR A 140 -18.89 38.05 -35.01
N GLY A 141 -17.57 37.89 -34.82
CA GLY A 141 -16.65 38.98 -34.50
C GLY A 141 -15.20 38.63 -34.83
N THR A 142 -14.81 38.82 -36.08
CA THR A 142 -13.44 38.72 -36.60
C THR A 142 -12.63 39.99 -36.27
N ALA A 143 -11.42 39.84 -35.75
CA ALA A 143 -10.37 40.86 -35.84
C ALA A 143 -9.04 40.16 -36.15
N GLN A 144 -8.36 40.62 -37.19
CA GLN A 144 -7.20 39.98 -37.80
C GLN A 144 -6.06 40.98 -37.96
N GLY A 145 -4.83 40.51 -37.73
CA GLY A 145 -3.56 41.07 -38.22
C GLY A 145 -2.39 40.86 -37.24
N PRO A 146 -1.13 40.81 -37.72
CA PRO A 146 -0.62 40.01 -38.84
C PRO A 146 0.67 39.22 -38.52
N ASP A 147 0.98 38.25 -39.38
CA ASP A 147 2.28 37.66 -39.73
C ASP A 147 3.23 37.12 -38.63
N ALA A 148 3.29 35.79 -38.53
CA ALA A 148 4.49 35.04 -38.18
C ALA A 148 4.50 33.73 -38.98
N ASP A 149 5.24 33.74 -40.08
CA ASP A 149 5.76 32.53 -40.70
C ASP A 149 6.71 31.82 -39.70
N ASP A 150 6.79 30.49 -39.81
CA ASP A 150 7.59 29.53 -39.01
C ASP A 150 6.94 28.95 -37.74
N ALA A 151 6.05 27.97 -37.93
CA ALA A 151 5.85 26.89 -36.95
C ALA A 151 5.71 25.54 -37.70
N PRO A 152 6.57 24.53 -37.46
CA PRO A 152 6.38 23.21 -38.03
C PRO A 152 5.17 22.53 -37.39
N ALA A 153 4.53 21.67 -38.17
CA ALA A 153 3.32 20.96 -37.81
C ALA A 153 3.44 20.19 -36.49
N ASP A 154 2.67 20.59 -35.48
CA ASP A 154 2.39 19.77 -34.30
C ASP A 154 1.56 18.54 -34.72
N THR A 155 2.24 17.41 -34.87
CA THR A 155 1.66 16.12 -34.59
C THR A 155 1.41 16.02 -33.08
N PRO A 156 0.22 15.62 -32.61
CA PRO A 156 -0.01 15.37 -31.19
C PRO A 156 0.60 14.01 -30.81
N ASP A 157 1.92 13.95 -30.76
CA ASP A 157 2.69 12.91 -30.08
C ASP A 157 3.40 13.60 -28.92
N ASP A 158 2.78 13.54 -27.73
CA ASP A 158 3.42 13.47 -26.41
C ASP A 158 2.38 13.78 -25.33
N ALA A 159 1.64 12.74 -24.93
CA ALA A 159 1.16 12.68 -23.55
C ALA A 159 2.40 12.48 -22.65
N GLY A 160 3.15 13.56 -22.43
CA GLY A 160 4.28 13.59 -21.52
C GLY A 160 3.81 13.37 -20.10
N GLY A 161 3.74 12.11 -19.68
CA GLY A 161 3.73 11.78 -18.26
C GLY A 161 5.06 12.27 -17.69
N SER A 162 5.03 13.31 -16.87
CA SER A 162 6.22 13.76 -16.14
C SER A 162 6.79 12.57 -15.39
N ALA A 163 8.05 12.24 -15.68
CA ALA A 163 8.75 11.15 -15.01
C ALA A 163 8.73 11.41 -13.49
N ILE A 164 8.29 10.43 -12.70
CA ILE A 164 8.24 10.55 -11.24
C ILE A 164 9.66 10.71 -10.71
N GLU A 165 9.90 11.80 -10.00
CA GLU A 165 11.17 12.08 -9.34
C GLU A 165 11.27 11.27 -8.04
N TRP A 166 12.37 10.54 -7.86
CA TRP A 166 12.65 9.82 -6.63
C TRP A 166 13.43 10.70 -5.64
N PRO A 167 13.04 10.73 -4.36
CA PRO A 167 13.86 11.32 -3.31
C PRO A 167 15.13 10.50 -3.09
N ALA A 168 16.25 11.18 -2.81
CA ALA A 168 17.42 10.55 -2.25
C ALA A 168 17.11 9.95 -0.87
N ASN A 169 17.89 8.96 -0.45
CA ASN A 169 17.74 8.27 0.85
C ASN A 169 16.39 7.54 1.03
N MET A 170 15.69 7.28 -0.07
CA MET A 170 14.42 6.53 -0.10
C MET A 170 14.40 5.48 -1.23
N ALA A 171 15.54 4.84 -1.52
CA ALA A 171 15.63 3.82 -2.59
C ALA A 171 14.68 2.62 -2.39
N THR A 172 14.26 2.33 -1.16
CA THR A 172 13.27 1.28 -0.85
C THR A 172 11.82 1.75 -0.96
N GLY A 173 11.61 3.04 -1.20
CA GLY A 173 10.32 3.71 -1.07
C GLY A 173 10.05 4.21 0.36
N GLY A 174 10.69 3.63 1.37
CA GLY A 174 10.64 4.08 2.75
C GLY A 174 11.83 4.95 3.16
N ILE A 175 11.75 5.51 4.36
CA ILE A 175 12.83 6.21 5.05
C ILE A 175 13.40 5.25 6.08
N ILE A 176 14.68 4.89 5.96
CA ILE A 176 15.34 3.98 6.90
C ILE A 176 16.04 4.83 7.97
N PHE A 177 15.59 4.71 9.21
CA PHE A 177 16.19 5.28 10.40
C PHE A 177 17.10 4.25 11.07
N GLY A 178 18.32 4.67 11.41
CA GLY A 178 19.27 3.92 12.21
C GLY A 178 19.51 4.58 13.57
N ALA A 179 20.69 4.35 14.16
CA ALA A 179 21.03 4.87 15.48
C ALA A 179 20.75 6.38 15.62
N ASP A 180 20.18 6.77 16.76
CA ASP A 180 19.78 8.16 17.09
C ASP A 180 18.86 8.80 16.03
N GLY A 181 17.99 8.01 15.37
CA GLY A 181 17.07 8.52 14.35
C GLY A 181 17.77 8.99 13.05
N ALA A 182 19.03 8.61 12.83
CA ALA A 182 19.75 9.04 11.64
C ALA A 182 19.24 8.33 10.38
N ILE A 183 18.97 9.09 9.32
CA ILE A 183 18.54 8.54 8.02
C ILE A 183 19.72 7.80 7.34
N ALA A 184 19.48 6.59 6.87
CA ALA A 184 20.46 5.81 6.10
C ALA A 184 20.61 6.37 4.67
N PRO A 185 21.83 6.51 4.14
CA PRO A 185 22.03 7.10 2.82
C PRO A 185 21.67 6.12 1.69
N SER A 186 21.04 6.64 0.64
CA SER A 186 20.89 5.94 -0.64
C SER A 186 20.82 6.93 -1.80
N ASP A 187 21.25 6.51 -2.98
CA ASP A 187 21.01 7.29 -4.19
C ASP A 187 19.50 7.32 -4.51
N ALA A 188 19.04 8.42 -5.10
CA ALA A 188 17.73 8.47 -5.74
C ALA A 188 17.69 7.49 -6.92
N LEU A 189 16.54 6.83 -7.13
CA LEU A 189 16.40 5.91 -8.26
C LEU A 189 16.05 6.64 -9.56
N GLU A 190 16.47 6.06 -10.67
CA GLU A 190 16.05 6.52 -11.98
C GLU A 190 14.53 6.38 -12.14
N PRO A 191 13.84 7.35 -12.76
CA PRO A 191 12.41 7.25 -12.99
C PRO A 191 12.00 5.97 -13.70
N GLY A 192 10.91 5.34 -13.23
CA GLY A 192 10.43 4.06 -13.75
C GLY A 192 11.11 2.83 -13.16
N THR A 193 12.06 3.01 -12.24
CA THR A 193 12.64 1.91 -11.45
C THR A 193 11.70 1.52 -10.30
N ALA A 194 11.60 0.22 -9.99
CA ALA A 194 10.87 -0.25 -8.82
C ALA A 194 11.67 0.00 -7.53
N PRO A 195 11.00 0.19 -6.38
CA PRO A 195 11.67 0.25 -5.08
C PRO A 195 12.58 -0.97 -4.84
N GLN A 196 13.73 -0.72 -4.22
CA GLN A 196 14.66 -1.76 -3.80
C GLN A 196 14.20 -2.42 -2.49
N GLN A 197 14.84 -3.52 -2.11
CA GLN A 197 14.65 -4.12 -0.79
C GLN A 197 15.72 -3.56 0.15
N ALA A 198 15.32 -3.22 1.38
CA ALA A 198 16.28 -2.87 2.42
C ALA A 198 17.24 -4.03 2.69
N GLU A 199 18.51 -3.70 2.92
CA GLU A 199 19.47 -4.67 3.44
C GLU A 199 19.12 -4.96 4.91
N VAL A 200 18.79 -6.21 5.22
CA VAL A 200 18.42 -6.64 6.58
C VAL A 200 19.47 -7.55 7.18
N GLN A 201 19.80 -7.33 8.45
CA GLN A 201 20.74 -8.16 9.20
C GLN A 201 19.96 -9.03 10.18
N ARG A 202 19.81 -10.31 9.86
CA ARG A 202 19.10 -11.30 10.70
C ARG A 202 20.05 -12.21 11.45
N ASP A 203 21.06 -11.61 12.07
CA ASP A 203 22.04 -12.31 12.90
C ASP A 203 21.63 -12.39 14.39
N GLY A 204 20.46 -11.81 14.73
CA GLY A 204 19.91 -11.78 16.09
C GLY A 204 20.50 -10.66 16.96
N VAL A 205 21.32 -9.78 16.39
CA VAL A 205 21.93 -8.65 17.12
C VAL A 205 21.13 -7.37 16.93
N GLN A 206 20.57 -7.16 15.73
CA GLN A 206 19.78 -5.99 15.37
C GLN A 206 18.39 -6.40 14.88
N ASN A 207 17.36 -5.64 15.25
CA ASN A 207 16.03 -5.79 14.67
C ASN A 207 15.90 -4.98 13.37
N ASP A 208 15.30 -5.59 12.34
CA ASP A 208 14.74 -4.91 11.18
C ASP A 208 13.25 -4.66 11.39
N VAL A 209 12.84 -3.40 11.52
CA VAL A 209 11.43 -3.00 11.65
C VAL A 209 11.01 -2.29 10.37
N LEU A 210 9.87 -2.68 9.80
CA LEU A 210 9.22 -2.02 8.68
C LEU A 210 7.83 -1.58 9.11
N ILE A 211 7.52 -0.29 8.96
CA ILE A 211 6.26 0.33 9.36
C ILE A 211 5.63 1.00 8.15
N TYR A 212 4.46 0.53 7.75
CA TYR A 212 3.60 1.24 6.80
C TYR A 212 2.65 2.17 7.57
N VAL A 213 2.68 3.46 7.23
CA VAL A 213 1.96 4.51 7.97
C VAL A 213 1.20 5.42 7.01
N ASP A 214 0.03 5.92 7.42
CA ASP A 214 -0.61 7.08 6.79
C ASP A 214 -0.77 8.14 7.87
N TYR A 215 -0.23 9.34 7.64
CA TYR A 215 -0.20 10.41 8.65
C TYR A 215 -1.57 10.99 9.02
N ARG A 216 -2.65 10.59 8.33
CA ARG A 216 -4.04 10.90 8.73
C ARG A 216 -4.72 9.74 9.45
N CYS A 217 -4.12 8.55 9.50
CA CYS A 217 -4.76 7.37 10.05
C CYS A 217 -4.82 7.44 11.59
N PRO A 218 -6.03 7.41 12.20
CA PRO A 218 -6.14 7.44 13.66
C PRO A 218 -5.51 6.24 14.33
N HIS A 219 -5.52 5.07 13.68
CA HIS A 219 -4.86 3.88 14.22
C HIS A 219 -3.33 4.00 14.16
N CYS A 220 -2.78 4.78 13.22
CA CYS A 220 -1.35 5.08 13.20
C CYS A 220 -0.97 5.97 14.38
N ALA A 221 -1.77 7.00 14.68
CA ALA A 221 -1.58 7.82 15.88
C ALA A 221 -1.67 6.98 17.17
N SER A 222 -2.67 6.10 17.28
CA SER A 222 -2.77 5.20 18.44
C SER A 222 -1.62 4.21 18.56
N PHE A 223 -1.01 3.80 17.44
CA PHE A 223 0.19 2.96 17.46
C PHE A 223 1.40 3.75 17.91
N GLU A 224 1.57 4.96 17.41
CA GLU A 224 2.66 5.85 17.82
C GLU A 224 2.57 6.19 19.30
N GLU A 225 1.40 6.60 19.79
CA GLU A 225 1.18 6.89 21.22
C GLU A 225 1.48 5.69 22.13
N ALA A 226 1.20 4.47 21.67
CA ALA A 226 1.39 3.26 22.47
C ALA A 226 2.81 2.68 22.39
N ASN A 227 3.53 2.93 21.28
CA ASN A 227 4.74 2.19 20.93
C ASN A 227 5.94 3.07 20.52
N GLY A 228 5.74 4.38 20.32
CA GLY A 228 6.76 5.34 19.90
C GLY A 228 7.98 5.31 20.80
N ASP A 229 7.79 5.48 22.12
CA ASP A 229 8.88 5.41 23.12
C ASP A 229 9.72 4.12 23.01
N LEU A 230 9.08 2.96 22.77
CA LEU A 230 9.81 1.70 22.61
C LEU A 230 10.68 1.70 21.34
N LEU A 231 10.16 2.26 20.25
CA LEU A 231 10.85 2.32 18.97
C LEU A 231 11.98 3.35 19.00
N GLU A 232 11.75 4.49 19.64
CA GLU A 232 12.75 5.54 19.88
C GLU A 232 13.90 5.02 20.75
N ASP A 233 13.61 4.44 21.92
CA ASP A 233 14.61 3.81 22.79
C ASP A 233 15.46 2.78 22.02
N ALA A 234 14.82 2.00 21.13
CA ALA A 234 15.50 0.98 20.35
C ALA A 234 16.41 1.56 19.23
N LEU A 235 16.06 2.74 18.68
CA LEU A 235 16.91 3.50 17.77
C LEU A 235 18.10 4.12 18.54
N GLU A 236 17.86 4.74 19.70
CA GLU A 236 18.92 5.32 20.54
C GLU A 236 19.95 4.27 20.99
N ASP A 237 19.49 3.08 21.38
CA ASP A 237 20.36 1.97 21.76
C ASP A 237 21.15 1.38 20.56
N GLY A 238 20.83 1.79 19.33
CA GLY A 238 21.45 1.29 18.09
C GLY A 238 21.17 -0.19 17.82
N THR A 239 20.16 -0.76 18.48
CA THR A 239 19.79 -2.19 18.37
C THR A 239 18.73 -2.44 17.31
N THR A 240 18.22 -1.39 16.66
CA THR A 240 17.14 -1.50 15.68
C THR A 240 17.37 -0.56 14.50
N THR A 241 17.00 -1.00 13.30
CA THR A 241 16.71 -0.11 12.17
C THR A 241 15.21 -0.09 11.92
N ILE A 242 14.66 1.10 11.64
CA ILE A 242 13.24 1.28 11.36
C ILE A 242 13.08 1.88 9.97
N GLU A 243 12.47 1.13 9.05
CA GLU A 243 12.00 1.64 7.78
C GLU A 243 10.55 2.12 7.91
N VAL A 244 10.31 3.41 7.70
CA VAL A 244 8.97 3.99 7.63
C VAL A 244 8.59 4.20 6.17
N VAL A 245 7.53 3.53 5.72
CA VAL A 245 6.95 3.70 4.38
C VAL A 245 5.66 4.52 4.50
N PRO A 246 5.70 5.82 4.15
CA PRO A 246 4.51 6.66 4.19
C PRO A 246 3.57 6.37 3.01
N LEU A 247 2.29 6.17 3.32
CA LEU A 247 1.20 5.83 2.41
C LEU A 247 0.10 6.90 2.45
N VAL A 248 -0.79 6.89 1.45
CA VAL A 248 -1.75 7.98 1.20
C VAL A 248 -3.20 7.50 1.09
N PHE A 249 -3.59 6.50 1.89
CA PHE A 249 -4.92 5.89 1.90
C PHE A 249 -6.04 6.91 2.06
N LEU A 250 -5.81 7.91 2.92
CA LEU A 250 -6.82 8.81 3.43
C LEU A 250 -6.83 10.18 2.75
N ASP A 251 -6.16 10.33 1.60
CA ASP A 251 -6.23 11.56 0.79
C ASP A 251 -7.67 11.96 0.48
N ARG A 252 -8.51 10.98 0.12
CA ARG A 252 -9.94 11.22 -0.18
C ARG A 252 -10.73 11.71 1.04
N ALA A 253 -10.26 11.42 2.26
CA ALA A 253 -10.87 11.86 3.50
C ALA A 253 -10.46 13.30 3.89
N SER A 254 -9.57 13.95 3.13
CA SER A 254 -8.95 15.23 3.46
C SER A 254 -9.65 16.46 2.88
N GLU A 255 -10.97 16.41 2.60
CA GLU A 255 -11.75 17.56 2.09
C GLU A 255 -11.15 18.23 0.84
N GLY A 256 -10.44 17.47 0.01
CA GLY A 256 -9.76 17.97 -1.20
C GLY A 256 -8.35 18.51 -0.98
N SER A 257 -7.84 18.53 0.26
CA SER A 257 -6.47 18.97 0.58
C SER A 257 -5.41 17.87 0.47
N TYR A 258 -5.80 16.60 0.29
CA TYR A 258 -4.87 15.46 0.16
C TYR A 258 -3.75 15.46 1.22
N TYR A 259 -4.12 15.67 2.49
CA TYR A 259 -3.17 15.83 3.60
C TYR A 259 -2.21 14.64 3.75
N SER A 260 -2.67 13.40 3.57
CA SER A 260 -1.79 12.23 3.66
C SER A 260 -0.64 12.33 2.63
N SER A 261 -0.93 12.70 1.39
CA SER A 261 0.09 12.98 0.38
C SER A 261 1.03 14.11 0.76
N ARG A 262 0.52 15.24 1.27
CA ARG A 262 1.37 16.39 1.62
C ARG A 262 2.30 16.09 2.79
N ALA A 263 1.78 15.44 3.83
CA ALA A 263 2.58 15.02 4.98
C ALA A 263 3.63 13.96 4.59
N ALA A 264 3.25 12.97 3.78
CA ALA A 264 4.18 11.99 3.24
C ALA A 264 5.27 12.63 2.36
N SER A 265 4.90 13.61 1.52
CA SER A 265 5.86 14.39 0.73
C SER A 265 6.79 15.24 1.60
N ALA A 266 6.31 15.78 2.71
CA ALA A 266 7.14 16.56 3.63
C ALA A 266 8.21 15.67 4.28
N MET A 267 7.83 14.48 4.74
CA MET A 267 8.78 13.46 5.20
C MET A 267 9.81 13.09 4.14
N ALA A 268 9.38 12.94 2.88
CA ALA A 268 10.29 12.68 1.77
C ALA A 268 11.27 13.85 1.52
N CYS A 269 10.85 15.11 1.69
CA CYS A 269 11.74 16.27 1.60
C CYS A 269 12.81 16.28 2.71
N LEU A 270 12.43 15.93 3.94
CA LEU A 270 13.39 15.80 5.04
C LEU A 270 14.35 14.63 4.81
N ALA A 271 13.83 13.50 4.28
CA ALA A 271 14.64 12.34 3.91
C ALA A 271 15.65 12.65 2.80
N ASP A 272 15.22 13.32 1.73
CA ASP A 272 16.06 13.73 0.59
C ASP A 272 17.28 14.54 1.05
N ALA A 273 17.05 15.49 1.97
CA ALA A 273 18.11 16.32 2.54
C ALA A 273 18.82 15.72 3.77
N ARG A 274 18.40 14.54 4.24
CA ARG A 274 18.83 13.90 5.50
C ARG A 274 18.80 14.85 6.71
N VAL A 275 17.69 15.55 6.87
CA VAL A 275 17.48 16.45 8.00
C VAL A 275 17.51 15.65 9.32
N ALA A 276 18.39 16.02 10.25
CA ALA A 276 18.35 15.51 11.62
C ALA A 276 17.09 16.03 12.31
N GLY A 277 16.37 15.21 13.08
CA GLY A 277 15.04 15.57 13.59
C GLY A 277 13.86 14.99 12.79
N ALA A 278 14.14 14.22 11.72
CA ALA A 278 13.09 13.68 10.86
C ALA A 278 12.28 12.55 11.54
N TRP A 279 12.86 11.84 12.52
CA TRP A 279 12.12 10.85 13.32
C TRP A 279 11.12 11.55 14.24
N GLU A 280 11.56 12.65 14.86
CA GLU A 280 10.76 13.49 15.74
C GLU A 280 9.61 14.14 14.95
N PHE A 281 9.86 14.57 13.70
CA PHE A 281 8.80 15.05 12.83
C PHE A 281 7.81 13.94 12.44
N HIS A 282 8.26 12.70 12.26
CA HIS A 282 7.37 11.55 12.07
C HIS A 282 6.42 11.36 13.27
N SER A 283 6.96 11.39 14.49
CA SER A 283 6.17 11.27 15.71
C SER A 283 5.23 12.46 15.89
N GLU A 284 5.69 13.69 15.63
CA GLU A 284 4.86 14.91 15.70
C GLU A 284 3.67 14.88 14.74
N LEU A 285 3.85 14.39 13.50
CA LEU A 285 2.75 14.24 12.54
C LEU A 285 1.67 13.24 12.99
N LEU A 286 2.03 12.31 13.88
CA LEU A 286 1.15 11.29 14.44
C LEU A 286 0.63 11.66 15.83
N ASP A 287 1.14 12.73 16.45
CA ASP A 287 0.63 13.22 17.72
C ASP A 287 -0.87 13.56 17.58
N PRO A 288 -1.75 13.08 18.48
CA PRO A 288 -3.20 13.31 18.39
C PRO A 288 -3.63 14.79 18.39
N SER A 289 -2.78 15.70 18.88
CA SER A 289 -3.03 17.14 18.89
C SER A 289 -2.67 17.81 17.55
N VAL A 290 -1.78 17.22 16.76
CA VAL A 290 -1.38 17.67 15.42
C VAL A 290 -2.17 16.97 14.34
N GLN A 291 -2.34 15.65 14.46
CA GLN A 291 -2.97 14.82 13.43
C GLN A 291 -4.43 15.27 13.19
N PRO A 292 -4.79 15.58 11.93
CA PRO A 292 -6.13 16.07 11.62
C PRO A 292 -7.19 14.96 11.70
N GLN A 293 -8.07 15.08 12.69
CA GLN A 293 -9.24 14.20 12.85
C GLN A 293 -10.32 14.44 11.78
N SER A 294 -10.38 15.65 11.23
CA SER A 294 -11.29 16.08 10.15
C SER A 294 -10.70 17.32 9.45
N GLY A 295 -11.33 17.80 8.37
CA GLY A 295 -10.85 19.02 7.71
C GLY A 295 -9.67 18.80 6.76
N ALA A 296 -9.14 19.92 6.28
CA ALA A 296 -7.99 19.96 5.38
C ALA A 296 -6.66 19.55 6.04
N GLY A 297 -6.57 19.56 7.37
CA GLY A 297 -5.32 19.40 8.12
C GLY A 297 -4.33 20.57 7.94
N PRO A 298 -3.14 20.48 8.55
CA PRO A 298 -2.07 21.47 8.42
C PRO A 298 -1.81 21.88 6.97
N THR A 299 -1.56 23.18 6.73
CA THR A 299 -1.05 23.69 5.44
C THR A 299 0.43 23.33 5.25
N ASN A 300 1.01 23.60 4.07
CA ASN A 300 2.43 23.31 3.84
C ASN A 300 3.34 24.21 4.69
N GLU A 301 2.93 25.45 4.95
CA GLU A 301 3.62 26.35 5.87
C GLU A 301 3.57 25.82 7.31
N GLN A 302 2.43 25.28 7.74
CA GLN A 302 2.33 24.66 9.06
C GLN A 302 3.12 23.35 9.16
N LEU A 303 3.23 22.58 8.07
CA LEU A 303 4.12 21.40 8.02
C LEU A 303 5.59 21.80 8.13
N ILE A 304 5.99 22.95 7.58
CA ILE A 304 7.33 23.52 7.78
C ILE A 304 7.52 23.91 9.24
N GLU A 305 6.58 24.65 9.83
CA GLU A 305 6.65 25.04 11.26
C GLU A 305 6.79 23.82 12.18
N LEU A 306 5.98 22.77 11.95
CA LEU A 306 6.08 21.51 12.71
C LEU A 306 7.43 20.82 12.54
N ALA A 307 8.02 20.83 11.34
CA ALA A 307 9.35 20.29 11.11
C ALA A 307 10.44 21.14 11.78
N GLU A 308 10.31 22.46 11.79
CA GLU A 308 11.24 23.36 12.50
C GLU A 308 11.19 23.14 14.01
N ASP A 309 9.97 22.96 14.56
CA ASP A 309 9.75 22.66 15.97
C ASP A 309 10.35 21.28 16.34
N ALA A 310 10.12 20.25 15.52
CA ALA A 310 10.67 18.91 15.74
C ALA A 310 12.20 18.85 15.64
N THR A 311 12.80 19.68 14.78
CA THR A 311 14.26 19.73 14.58
C THR A 311 14.98 20.73 15.49
N ASP A 312 14.24 21.50 16.29
CA ASP A 312 14.71 22.64 17.09
C ASP A 312 15.57 23.63 16.26
N ALA A 313 15.25 23.76 14.97
CA ALA A 313 16.04 24.55 14.02
C ALA A 313 15.21 24.98 12.79
N PRO A 314 15.48 26.16 12.21
CA PRO A 314 14.91 26.53 10.92
C PRO A 314 15.34 25.56 9.81
N LEU A 315 14.43 25.26 8.89
CA LEU A 315 14.78 24.43 7.74
C LEU A 315 15.67 25.18 6.74
N ASP A 316 16.55 24.44 6.05
CA ASP A 316 17.21 24.99 4.88
C ASP A 316 16.15 25.42 3.84
N PRO A 317 16.30 26.60 3.20
CA PRO A 317 15.31 27.09 2.23
C PRO A 317 14.95 26.10 1.13
N THR A 318 15.89 25.25 0.71
CA THR A 318 15.64 24.22 -0.31
C THR A 318 14.70 23.11 0.19
N VAL A 319 14.75 22.78 1.48
CA VAL A 319 13.83 21.82 2.11
C VAL A 319 12.45 22.46 2.28
N ALA A 320 12.39 23.71 2.76
CA ALA A 320 11.13 24.45 2.87
C ALA A 320 10.45 24.62 1.50
N ASP A 321 11.20 24.91 0.44
CA ASP A 321 10.70 24.99 -0.93
C ASP A 321 10.23 23.62 -1.44
N CYS A 322 10.92 22.53 -1.09
CA CYS A 322 10.50 21.16 -1.41
C CYS A 322 9.11 20.85 -0.82
N ILE A 323 8.89 21.21 0.46
CA ILE A 323 7.60 21.01 1.14
C ILE A 323 6.52 21.90 0.51
N THR A 324 6.81 23.19 0.32
CA THR A 324 5.86 24.17 -0.23
C THR A 324 5.42 23.82 -1.64
N SER A 325 6.35 23.34 -2.47
CA SER A 325 6.09 22.93 -3.86
C SER A 325 5.52 21.53 -4.01
N GLU A 326 5.36 20.79 -2.91
CA GLU A 326 4.81 19.42 -2.90
C GLU A 326 5.60 18.48 -3.81
N ARG A 327 6.92 18.67 -3.90
CA ARG A 327 7.81 18.06 -4.91
C ARG A 327 7.65 16.54 -5.01
N PHE A 328 7.48 15.86 -3.88
CA PHE A 328 7.39 14.40 -3.80
C PHE A 328 5.96 13.86 -3.66
N VAL A 329 4.92 14.70 -3.80
CA VAL A 329 3.52 14.21 -3.85
C VAL A 329 3.29 13.18 -4.97
N PRO A 330 3.75 13.39 -6.22
CA PRO A 330 3.63 12.37 -7.26
C PRO A 330 4.35 11.05 -6.91
N PHE A 331 5.48 11.14 -6.22
CA PHE A 331 6.24 9.98 -5.78
C PHE A 331 5.48 9.15 -4.74
N VAL A 332 4.99 9.76 -3.67
CA VAL A 332 4.29 9.04 -2.59
C VAL A 332 2.97 8.43 -3.07
N GLN A 333 2.28 9.08 -4.02
CA GLN A 333 1.09 8.52 -4.66
C GLN A 333 1.42 7.27 -5.50
N ALA A 334 2.49 7.32 -6.30
CA ALA A 334 2.94 6.18 -7.09
C ALA A 334 3.48 5.04 -6.22
N LEU A 335 4.20 5.38 -5.14
CA LEU A 335 4.67 4.42 -4.14
C LEU A 335 3.49 3.69 -3.49
N ASN A 336 2.45 4.42 -3.11
CA ASN A 336 1.23 3.84 -2.55
C ASN A 336 0.62 2.80 -3.51
N ASP A 337 0.43 3.15 -4.78
CA ASP A 337 -0.08 2.21 -5.79
C ASP A 337 0.82 0.98 -5.96
N TRP A 338 2.14 1.17 -5.95
CA TRP A 338 3.10 0.07 -6.03
C TRP A 338 3.02 -0.85 -4.81
N VAL A 339 2.94 -0.30 -3.59
CA VAL A 339 2.86 -1.08 -2.35
C VAL A 339 1.63 -2.01 -2.33
N PHE A 340 0.47 -1.58 -2.85
CA PHE A 340 -0.72 -2.46 -2.93
C PHE A 340 -0.65 -3.53 -4.00
N ALA A 341 0.18 -3.33 -5.02
CA ALA A 341 0.36 -4.29 -6.09
C ALA A 341 1.39 -5.37 -5.76
N ASN A 342 2.22 -5.18 -4.73
CA ASN A 342 3.39 -6.02 -4.47
C ASN A 342 3.37 -6.63 -3.05
N PRO A 343 4.07 -7.76 -2.83
CA PRO A 343 4.28 -8.31 -1.49
C PRO A 343 5.13 -7.38 -0.62
N VAL A 344 4.98 -7.51 0.69
CA VAL A 344 5.83 -6.83 1.67
C VAL A 344 7.27 -7.35 1.53
N PRO A 345 8.27 -6.48 1.29
CA PRO A 345 9.66 -6.91 1.14
C PRO A 345 10.18 -7.51 2.45
N ASN A 346 11.10 -8.46 2.34
CA ASN A 346 11.76 -9.13 3.46
C ASN A 346 10.82 -9.87 4.45
N ALA A 347 9.52 -9.95 4.19
CA ALA A 347 8.60 -10.74 4.99
C ALA A 347 8.94 -12.25 4.91
N ILE A 348 8.75 -12.98 6.02
CA ILE A 348 8.91 -14.44 6.04
C ILE A 348 7.82 -15.10 5.20
N ASP A 349 6.60 -14.58 5.26
CA ASP A 349 5.53 -14.95 4.34
C ASP A 349 5.67 -14.17 3.04
N ALA A 350 6.09 -14.84 1.97
CA ALA A 350 6.29 -14.26 0.65
C ALA A 350 4.98 -13.78 -0.02
N GLU A 351 3.81 -14.17 0.51
CA GLU A 351 2.50 -13.70 0.04
C GLU A 351 1.92 -12.57 0.88
N LEU A 352 2.62 -12.15 1.95
CA LEU A 352 2.20 -11.05 2.81
C LEU A 352 2.02 -9.77 1.99
N ARG A 353 0.85 -9.13 2.14
CA ARG A 353 0.52 -7.86 1.49
C ARG A 353 0.07 -6.85 2.52
N VAL A 354 0.33 -5.58 2.22
CA VAL A 354 -0.25 -4.47 2.98
C VAL A 354 -1.77 -4.52 2.81
N SER A 355 -2.48 -4.49 3.92
CA SER A 355 -3.96 -4.54 3.95
C SER A 355 -4.60 -3.40 4.75
N GLY A 356 -3.78 -2.58 5.40
CA GLY A 356 -4.19 -1.50 6.28
C GLY A 356 -2.98 -0.74 6.83
N THR A 357 -3.26 0.38 7.49
CA THR A 357 -2.29 1.12 8.28
C THR A 357 -2.81 1.26 9.73
N PRO A 358 -1.94 1.22 10.74
CA PRO A 358 -0.52 0.90 10.64
C PRO A 358 -0.33 -0.59 10.34
N MET A 359 0.77 -0.92 9.69
CA MET A 359 1.26 -2.29 9.60
C MET A 359 2.73 -2.29 9.99
N ALA A 360 3.03 -2.93 11.12
CA ALA A 360 4.40 -3.12 11.60
C ALA A 360 4.86 -4.56 11.33
N VAL A 361 6.07 -4.70 10.83
CA VAL A 361 6.74 -5.98 10.56
C VAL A 361 8.09 -5.94 11.24
N VAL A 362 8.38 -6.91 12.11
CA VAL A 362 9.65 -7.00 12.85
C VAL A 362 10.33 -8.31 12.45
N ASN A 363 11.56 -8.22 11.93
CA ASN A 363 12.35 -9.36 11.43
C ASN A 363 11.57 -10.22 10.42
N GLY A 364 10.76 -9.56 9.58
CA GLY A 364 9.91 -10.19 8.57
C GLY A 364 8.62 -10.83 9.10
N VAL A 365 8.30 -10.69 10.39
CA VAL A 365 7.05 -11.18 11.00
C VAL A 365 6.08 -9.99 11.18
N PRO A 366 4.85 -10.03 10.64
CA PRO A 366 3.88 -8.97 10.87
C PRO A 366 3.31 -9.02 12.29
N TYR A 367 3.18 -7.86 12.94
CA TYR A 367 2.41 -7.73 14.16
C TYR A 367 0.91 -7.88 13.86
N ALA A 368 0.25 -8.80 14.55
CA ALA A 368 -1.16 -9.11 14.35
C ALA A 368 -2.08 -8.65 15.51
N GLY A 369 -1.51 -7.98 16.51
CA GLY A 369 -2.25 -7.49 17.67
C GLY A 369 -2.92 -6.14 17.42
N GLU A 370 -3.59 -5.62 18.44
CA GLU A 370 -4.21 -4.29 18.40
C GLU A 370 -3.11 -3.22 18.39
N PRO A 371 -3.17 -2.21 17.49
CA PRO A 371 -2.13 -1.17 17.42
C PRO A 371 -1.93 -0.37 18.71
N SER A 372 -3.00 -0.17 19.49
CA SER A 372 -2.98 0.55 20.76
C SER A 372 -2.55 -0.29 21.98
N ASP A 373 -2.31 -1.59 21.81
CA ASP A 373 -1.86 -2.48 22.89
C ASP A 373 -0.33 -2.51 22.96
N GLY A 374 0.25 -1.49 23.60
CA GLY A 374 1.70 -1.36 23.71
C GLY A 374 2.38 -2.48 24.49
N ALA A 375 1.68 -3.12 25.43
CA ALA A 375 2.21 -4.28 26.15
C ALA A 375 2.31 -5.51 25.24
N ALA A 376 1.32 -5.75 24.39
CA ALA A 376 1.34 -6.82 23.40
C ALA A 376 2.39 -6.59 22.32
N PHE A 377 2.53 -5.35 21.82
CA PHE A 377 3.56 -5.02 20.84
C PHE A 377 4.97 -5.15 21.41
N ARG A 378 5.23 -4.66 22.63
CA ARG A 378 6.53 -4.86 23.31
C ARG A 378 6.88 -6.33 23.45
N ALA A 379 5.95 -7.16 23.93
CA ALA A 379 6.18 -8.59 24.06
C ALA A 379 6.44 -9.28 22.70
N PHE A 380 5.79 -8.80 21.64
CA PHE A 380 6.04 -9.26 20.28
C PHE A 380 7.43 -8.85 19.77
N PHE A 381 7.82 -7.60 19.97
CA PHE A 381 9.11 -7.03 19.58
C PHE A 381 10.28 -7.76 20.27
N GLU A 382 10.20 -7.94 21.60
CA GLU A 382 11.20 -8.68 22.40
C GLU A 382 11.26 -10.19 22.09
N ALA A 383 10.23 -10.74 21.45
CA ALA A 383 10.26 -12.12 20.99
C ALA A 383 11.07 -12.29 19.68
N GLN A 384 11.30 -11.20 18.93
CA GLN A 384 12.05 -11.24 17.67
C GLN A 384 13.57 -11.03 17.85
N THR A 385 14.01 -10.47 18.98
CA THR A 385 15.41 -10.21 19.34
C THR A 385 16.21 -11.43 19.83
N ARG A 386 15.66 -12.65 19.73
CA ARG A 386 16.21 -13.85 20.40
C ARG A 386 16.87 -14.89 19.52
#